data_AF-A0A6V7WXT6-F1
#
_entry.id   AF-A0A6V7WXT6-F1
#
_cell.length_a   1.000
_cell.length_b   1.000
_cell.length_c   1.000
_cell.angle_alpha   90.00
_cell.angle_beta   90.00
_cell.angle_gamma   90.00
#
_symmetry.space_group_name_H-M   'P 1'
#
loop_
_entity.id
_entity.type
_entity.pdbx_description
1 polymer ?
#
loop_
_entity_poly.entity_id
_entity_poly.type
_entity_poly.pdbx_seq_one_letter_code
_entity_poly.pdbx_strand_id
1 'polypeptide(L)' 'MAGSGKTTFVQRLTSHLHSKKTFPYLINLDPAAGTVPFPANIDIRDTRI' A
#
# COMPACT_ATOMS: atom_id res chain seq x y z
N MET A 1 8.15 11.15 8.03
CA MET A 1 7.34 12.34 7.64
C MET A 1 5.87 11.94 7.58
N ALA A 2 5.14 12.18 8.66
CA ALA A 2 3.69 12.04 8.68
C ALA A 2 3.06 13.09 7.75
N GLY A 3 1.90 12.80 7.16
CA GLY A 3 1.13 13.78 6.39
C GLY A 3 1.60 14.09 4.96
N SER A 4 2.71 13.53 4.47
CA SER A 4 3.19 13.80 3.10
C SER A 4 2.41 13.09 1.98
N GLY A 5 1.28 12.43 2.29
CA GLY A 5 0.41 11.81 1.29
C GLY A 5 0.91 10.50 0.65
N LYS A 6 1.94 9.84 1.19
CA LYS A 6 2.50 8.58 0.62
C LYS A 6 1.43 7.51 0.41
N THR A 7 0.62 7.24 1.43
CA THR A 7 -0.46 6.24 1.38
C THR A 7 -1.49 6.59 0.31
N THR A 8 -1.91 7.86 0.24
CA THR A 8 -2.85 8.36 -0.77
C THR A 8 -2.27 8.25 -2.18
N PHE A 9 -0.98 8.53 -2.35
CA PHE A 9 -0.29 8.37 -3.62
C PHE A 9 -0.29 6.91 -4.07
N VAL A 10 0.10 5.97 -3.20
CA VAL A 10 0.13 4.53 -3.51
C VAL A 10 -1.27 4.01 -3.86
N GLN A 11 -2.30 4.43 -3.12
CA GLN A 11 -3.69 4.07 -3.40
C GLN A 11 -4.14 4.54 -4.81
N ARG A 12 -3.86 5.80 -5.16
CA ARG A 12 -4.21 6.35 -6.49
C ARG A 12 -3.40 5.70 -7.62
N LEU A 13 -2.11 5.46 -7.40
CA LEU A 13 -1.24 4.78 -8.35
C LEU A 13 -1.74 3.36 -8.63
N THR A 14 -2.08 2.61 -7.58
CA THR A 14 -2.61 1.25 -7.70
C THR A 14 -3.91 1.23 -8.49
N SER A 15 -4.84 2.14 -8.17
CA SER A 15 -6.12 2.24 -8.89
C SER A 15 -5.93 2.56 -10.38
N HIS A 16 -4.96 3.42 -10.71
CA HIS A 16 -4.61 3.76 -12.08
C HIS A 16 -3.94 2.60 -12.84
N LEU A 17 -3.11 1.80 -12.18
CA LEU A 17 -2.51 0.61 -12.81
C LEU A 17 -3.57 -0.48 -13.04
N HIS A 18 -4.47 -0.69 -12.07
CA HIS A 18 -5.60 -1.61 -12.21
C HIS A 18 -6.52 -1.25 -13.38
N SER A 19 -6.82 0.04 -13.58
CA SER A 19 -7.64 0.47 -14.73
C SER A 19 -6.97 0.18 -16.08
N LYS A 20 -5.64 0.05 -16.10
CA LYS A 20 -4.84 -0.35 -17.26
C LYS A 20 -4.57 -1.86 -17.35
N LYS A 21 -5.21 -2.67 -16.49
CA LYS A 21 -4.96 -4.13 -16.38
C LYS A 21 -3.50 -4.46 -16.03
N THR A 22 -2.80 -3.54 -15.39
CA THR A 22 -1.47 -3.76 -14.82
C THR A 22 -1.63 -3.95 -13.32
N PHE A 23 -1.33 -5.14 -12.83
CA PHE A 23 -1.48 -5.48 -11.41
C PHE A 23 -0.12 -5.39 -10.73
N PRO A 24 0.18 -4.30 -9.98
CA PRO A 24 1.47 -4.15 -9.32
C PRO A 24 1.60 -5.12 -8.15
N TYR A 25 2.83 -5.54 -7.86
CA TYR A 25 3.15 -6.24 -6.62
C TYR A 25 3.43 -5.21 -5.52
N LEU A 26 2.55 -5.14 -4.52
CA LEU A 26 2.54 -4.12 -3.47
C LEU A 26 3.14 -4.66 -2.18
N ILE A 27 4.03 -3.88 -1.56
CA ILE A 27 4.68 -4.24 -0.30
C ILE A 27 4.49 -3.08 0.68
N ASN A 28 3.88 -3.36 1.84
CA ASN A 28 3.85 -2.43 2.97
C ASN A 28 5.02 -2.71 3.92
N LEU A 29 5.90 -1.73 4.08
CA LEU A 29 7.06 -1.79 4.99
C LEU A 29 6.91 -0.84 6.19
N ASP A 30 5.77 -0.17 6.35
CA ASP A 30 5.52 0.71 7.49
C ASP A 30 4.82 -0.10 8.61
N PRO A 31 5.52 -0.42 9.72
CA PRO A 31 4.93 -1.18 10.82
C PRO A 31 3.92 -0.34 11.63
N ALA A 32 4.00 0.99 11.56
CA ALA A 32 3.13 1.91 12.29
C ALA A 32 1.95 2.42 11.46
N ALA A 33 1.80 1.95 10.21
CA ALA A 33 0.64 2.25 9.40
C ALA A 33 -0.63 1.71 10.10
N GLY A 34 -1.58 2.59 10.43
CA GLY A 34 -2.84 2.18 11.05
C GLY A 34 -3.70 1.33 10.10
N THR A 35 -3.86 1.80 8.86
CA THR A 35 -4.56 1.05 7.80
C THR A 35 -3.78 1.14 6.49
N VAL A 36 -3.89 0.08 5.69
CA VAL A 36 -3.29 0.00 4.35
C VAL A 36 -4.45 -0.07 3.34
N PRO A 37 -4.85 1.07 2.72
CA PRO A 37 -6.03 1.16 1.86
C PRO A 37 -5.74 0.66 0.42
N PHE A 38 -4.88 -0.33 0.29
CA PHE A 38 -4.50 -0.97 -0.98
C PHE A 38 -4.17 -2.45 -0.71
N PRO A 39 -4.33 -3.34 -1.70
CA PRO A 39 -4.11 -4.77 -1.50
C PRO A 39 -2.61 -5.09 -1.48
N ALA A 40 -1.95 -4.90 -0.34
CA ALA A 40 -0.55 -5.29 -0.16
C ALA A 40 -0.40 -6.81 -0.29
N ASN A 41 0.52 -7.25 -1.14
CA ASN A 41 0.89 -8.66 -1.30
C ASN A 41 1.76 -9.14 -0.14
N ILE A 42 2.58 -8.24 0.40
CA ILE A 42 3.39 -8.45 1.60
C ILE A 42 3.14 -7.25 2.52
N ASP A 43 2.74 -7.50 3.75
CA ASP A 43 2.64 -6.48 4.79
C ASP A 43 3.52 -6.88 5.98
N ILE A 44 4.44 -6.00 6.39
CA ILE A 44 5.30 -6.22 7.57
C ILE A 44 4.48 -6.45 8.86
N ARG A 45 3.22 -6.00 8.89
CA ARG A 45 2.31 -6.17 10.02
C ARG A 45 1.67 -7.56 10.08
N ASP A 46 1.74 -8.35 9.01
CA ASP A 46 1.18 -9.72 8.96
C ASP A 46 1.99 -10.73 9.79
N THR A 47 3.13 -10.31 10.36
CA THR A 47 3.89 -11.13 11.31
C THR A 47 3.14 -11.18 12.64
N ARG A 48 2.40 -12.27 12.87
CA ARG A 48 1.87 -12.60 14.20
C ARG A 48 3.00 -13.03 15.14
N ILE A 49 3.22 -12.24 16.19
CA ILE A 49 3.64 -12.70 17.52
C ILE A 49 2.52 -12.33 18.48
#